data_AF-A0A4Q4U3F9-F1
#
_entry.id   AF-A0A4Q4U3F9-F1
#
_cell.length_a   1.000
_cell.length_b   1.000
_cell.length_c   1.000
_cell.angle_alpha   90.00
_cell.angle_beta   90.00
_cell.angle_gamma   90.00
#
_symmetry.space_group_name_H-M   'P 1'
#
loop_
_entity.id
_entity.type
_entity.pdbx_description
1 polymer ?
#
loop_
_entity_poly.entity_id
_entity_poly.type
_entity_poly.pdbx_seq_one_letter_code
_entity_poly.pdbx_strand_id
1 'polypeptide(L)'
;MADDHEHEGASVKEQLIEACRRNNVDLLSEIISNCKSDDEISDLLNNTTTVMGNHLYHEAAARGNYEVIDMLLDQPNFECDPINRAEGDTPLHSAIRWINSEPPAQREFGNALVEMMLEAGSSTRVRNKAKLTPYQLVDPRNSGLRELIQKHEYTSLNAGDFVDADEIKPAKQQDKDKGKNAFVDARPDAGSEDDDDAEFSGSDDEERAEFERTKAAKKGR
;
A
#
# COMPACT_ATOMS: atom_id res chain seq x y z
N MET A 1 -27.84 -42.34 -35.08
CA MET A 1 -27.40 -40.94 -35.24
C MET A 1 -26.89 -40.54 -33.87
N ALA A 2 -25.57 -40.49 -33.70
CA ALA A 2 -24.97 -40.01 -32.46
C ALA A 2 -24.96 -38.49 -32.56
N ASP A 3 -25.55 -37.83 -31.57
CA ASP A 3 -25.46 -36.39 -31.36
C ASP A 3 -23.98 -36.00 -31.29
N ASP A 4 -23.51 -35.37 -32.35
CA ASP A 4 -22.24 -34.67 -32.41
C ASP A 4 -22.43 -33.37 -31.60
N HIS A 5 -22.42 -33.50 -30.28
CA HIS A 5 -22.32 -32.36 -29.38
C HIS A 5 -20.92 -31.76 -29.59
N GLU A 6 -20.80 -30.86 -30.55
CA GLU A 6 -19.71 -29.89 -30.62
C GLU A 6 -19.64 -29.23 -29.24
N HIS A 7 -18.68 -29.66 -28.43
CA HIS A 7 -18.40 -29.03 -27.15
C HIS A 7 -17.84 -27.65 -27.49
N GLU A 8 -18.66 -26.61 -27.36
CA GLU A 8 -18.16 -25.24 -27.27
C GLU A 8 -17.08 -25.23 -26.20
N GLY A 9 -15.82 -25.07 -26.62
CA GLY A 9 -14.68 -25.03 -25.70
C GLY A 9 -14.85 -23.90 -24.69
N ALA A 10 -14.09 -23.97 -23.59
CA ALA A 10 -14.07 -22.90 -22.60
C ALA A 10 -13.76 -21.55 -23.27
N SER A 11 -14.48 -20.50 -22.89
CA SER A 11 -14.22 -19.16 -23.42
C SER A 11 -12.81 -18.69 -23.03
N VAL A 12 -12.21 -17.79 -23.81
CA VAL A 12 -10.86 -17.26 -23.53
C VAL A 12 -10.73 -16.72 -22.10
N LYS A 13 -11.78 -16.05 -21.60
CA LYS A 13 -11.83 -15.54 -20.22
C LYS A 13 -11.79 -16.67 -19.18
N GLU A 14 -12.53 -17.74 -19.40
CA GLU A 14 -12.52 -18.91 -18.52
C GLU A 14 -11.19 -19.66 -18.58
N GLN A 15 -10.58 -19.75 -19.77
CA GLN A 15 -9.25 -20.33 -19.93
C GLN A 15 -8.19 -19.53 -19.16
N LEU A 16 -8.23 -18.19 -19.21
CA LEU A 16 -7.35 -17.33 -18.42
C LEU A 16 -7.55 -17.52 -16.93
N ILE A 17 -8.79 -17.58 -16.46
CA ILE A 17 -9.11 -17.83 -15.05
C ILE A 17 -8.57 -19.20 -14.63
N GLU A 18 -8.78 -20.25 -15.42
CA GLU A 18 -8.26 -21.58 -15.11
C GLU A 18 -6.73 -21.67 -15.18
N ALA A 19 -6.09 -20.94 -16.11
CA ALA A 19 -4.64 -20.81 -16.16
C ALA A 19 -4.10 -20.21 -14.85
N CYS A 20 -4.70 -19.10 -14.40
CA CYS A 20 -4.36 -18.43 -13.14
C CYS A 20 -4.62 -19.30 -11.92
N ARG A 21 -5.63 -20.17 -11.96
CA ARG A 21 -5.99 -21.07 -10.87
C ARG A 21 -5.04 -22.25 -10.72
N ARG A 22 -4.53 -22.78 -11.84
CA ARG A 22 -3.72 -24.00 -11.88
C ARG A 22 -2.23 -23.74 -11.99
N ASN A 23 -1.80 -22.48 -11.90
CA ASN A 23 -0.44 -22.04 -12.20
C ASN A 23 0.03 -22.53 -13.58
N ASN A 24 -0.86 -22.49 -14.58
CA ASN A 24 -0.53 -22.94 -15.94
C ASN A 24 -0.01 -21.77 -16.78
N VAL A 25 1.30 -21.57 -16.70
CA VAL A 25 2.03 -20.51 -17.40
C VAL A 25 2.00 -20.71 -18.91
N ASP A 26 2.07 -21.96 -19.39
CA ASP A 26 2.07 -22.27 -20.81
C ASP A 26 0.77 -21.79 -21.49
N LEU A 27 -0.38 -22.15 -20.90
CA LEU A 27 -1.70 -21.74 -21.39
C LEU A 27 -1.86 -20.21 -21.34
N LEU A 28 -1.37 -19.57 -20.28
CA LEU A 28 -1.40 -18.11 -20.17
C LEU A 28 -0.59 -17.47 -21.30
N SER A 29 0.63 -17.95 -21.55
CA SER A 29 1.49 -17.45 -22.62
C SER A 29 0.88 -17.67 -24.01
N GLU A 30 0.22 -18.82 -24.23
CA GLU A 30 -0.45 -19.13 -25.49
C GLU A 30 -1.56 -18.11 -25.76
N ILE A 31 -2.41 -17.83 -24.77
CA ILE A 31 -3.50 -16.86 -24.90
C ILE A 31 -2.94 -15.45 -25.14
N ILE A 32 -1.92 -15.04 -24.40
CA ILE A 32 -1.26 -13.73 -24.57
C ILE A 32 -0.66 -13.61 -25.99
N SER A 33 0.03 -14.65 -26.47
CA SER A 33 0.65 -14.66 -27.80
C SER A 33 -0.34 -14.60 -28.96
N ASN A 34 -1.59 -15.01 -28.71
CA ASN A 34 -2.68 -14.94 -29.69
C ASN A 34 -3.31 -13.54 -29.80
N CYS A 35 -2.99 -12.62 -28.88
CA CYS A 35 -3.44 -11.24 -28.93
C CYS A 35 -2.59 -10.43 -29.94
N LYS A 36 -3.20 -9.44 -30.60
CA LYS A 36 -2.56 -8.73 -31.72
C LYS A 36 -1.80 -7.48 -31.30
N SER A 37 -2.10 -6.94 -30.11
CA SER A 37 -1.51 -5.72 -29.59
C SER A 37 -1.44 -5.72 -28.07
N ASP A 38 -0.46 -5.01 -27.53
CA ASP A 38 -0.27 -4.81 -26.09
C ASP A 38 -1.54 -4.27 -25.42
N ASP A 39 -2.24 -3.32 -26.04
CA ASP A 39 -3.50 -2.77 -25.53
C ASP A 39 -4.60 -3.84 -25.40
N GLU A 40 -4.64 -4.82 -26.32
CA GLU A 40 -5.61 -5.91 -26.29
C GLU A 40 -5.29 -6.88 -25.14
N ILE A 41 -3.99 -7.12 -24.89
CA ILE A 41 -3.52 -7.93 -23.76
C ILE A 41 -3.92 -7.25 -22.44
N SER A 42 -3.58 -5.97 -22.26
CA SER A 42 -3.89 -5.23 -21.03
C SER A 42 -5.39 -5.17 -20.78
N ASP A 43 -6.18 -4.86 -21.81
CA ASP A 43 -7.64 -4.82 -21.70
C ASP A 43 -8.22 -6.19 -21.33
N LEU A 44 -7.73 -7.26 -21.95
CA LEU A 44 -8.19 -8.62 -21.67
C LEU A 44 -7.84 -9.04 -20.24
N LEU A 45 -6.61 -8.80 -19.79
CA LEU A 45 -6.14 -9.21 -18.48
C LEU A 45 -6.79 -8.40 -17.34
N ASN A 46 -6.87 -7.08 -17.49
CA ASN A 46 -7.40 -6.18 -16.46
C ASN A 46 -8.92 -6.31 -16.30
N ASN A 47 -9.67 -6.53 -17.39
CA ASN A 47 -11.13 -6.60 -17.36
C ASN A 47 -11.70 -8.02 -17.17
N THR A 48 -10.86 -9.06 -17.24
CA THR A 48 -11.32 -10.43 -16.97
C THR A 48 -11.54 -10.63 -15.48
N THR A 49 -12.79 -10.90 -15.12
CA THR A 49 -13.21 -11.13 -13.74
C THR A 49 -14.02 -12.41 -13.62
N THR A 50 -13.91 -13.06 -12.47
CA THR A 50 -14.74 -14.22 -12.14
C THR A 50 -16.16 -13.80 -11.78
N VAL A 51 -17.07 -14.76 -11.63
CA VAL A 51 -18.45 -14.53 -11.16
C VAL A 51 -18.49 -13.84 -9.79
N MET A 52 -17.46 -14.06 -8.95
CA MET A 52 -17.32 -13.40 -7.64
C MET A 52 -16.74 -11.98 -7.73
N GLY A 53 -16.38 -11.54 -8.94
CA GLY A 53 -15.75 -10.25 -9.20
C GLY A 53 -14.29 -10.19 -8.73
N ASN A 54 -13.58 -11.33 -8.74
CA ASN A 54 -12.14 -11.38 -8.57
C ASN A 54 -11.48 -11.19 -9.93
N HIS A 55 -10.41 -10.40 -10.00
CA HIS A 55 -9.59 -10.31 -11.21
C HIS A 55 -8.65 -11.52 -11.31
N LEU A 56 -8.03 -11.73 -12.47
CA LEU A 56 -7.03 -12.78 -12.67
C LEU A 56 -5.93 -12.72 -11.60
N TYR A 57 -5.50 -11.51 -11.25
CA TYR A 57 -4.48 -11.30 -10.23
C TYR A 57 -4.91 -11.81 -8.84
N HIS A 58 -6.17 -11.56 -8.44
CA HIS A 58 -6.70 -12.12 -7.18
C HIS A 58 -6.73 -13.64 -7.19
N GLU A 59 -7.15 -14.27 -8.29
CA GLU A 59 -7.24 -15.73 -8.37
C GLU A 59 -5.87 -16.40 -8.29
N ALA A 60 -4.85 -15.79 -8.90
CA ALA A 60 -3.47 -16.27 -8.78
C ALA A 60 -2.91 -16.04 -7.36
N ALA A 61 -3.13 -14.85 -6.78
CA ALA A 61 -2.66 -14.47 -5.44
C ALA A 61 -3.32 -15.30 -4.33
N ALA A 62 -4.61 -15.62 -4.44
CA ALA A 62 -5.34 -16.42 -3.47
C ALA A 62 -4.84 -17.87 -3.35
N ARG A 63 -3.97 -18.31 -4.26
CA ARG A 63 -3.38 -19.66 -4.31
C ARG A 63 -1.85 -19.66 -4.21
N GLY A 64 -1.23 -18.48 -4.15
CA GLY A 64 0.23 -18.36 -4.15
C GLY A 64 0.89 -18.79 -5.46
N ASN A 65 0.21 -18.64 -6.59
CA ASN A 65 0.70 -19.06 -7.91
C ASN A 65 1.77 -18.08 -8.43
N TYR A 66 3.00 -18.23 -7.92
CA TYR A 66 4.11 -17.31 -8.14
C TYR A 66 4.43 -17.07 -9.61
N GLU A 67 4.56 -18.13 -10.41
CA GLU A 67 5.01 -18.02 -11.80
C GLU A 67 3.98 -17.32 -12.69
N VAL A 68 2.69 -17.58 -12.46
CA VAL A 68 1.63 -16.84 -13.17
C VAL A 68 1.61 -15.38 -12.74
N ILE A 69 1.81 -15.08 -11.46
CA ILE A 69 1.86 -13.69 -10.99
C ILE A 69 3.02 -12.95 -11.64
N ASP A 70 4.21 -13.55 -11.68
CA ASP A 70 5.40 -13.02 -12.34
C ASP A 70 5.09 -12.69 -13.82
N MET A 71 4.54 -13.65 -14.56
CA MET A 71 4.15 -13.46 -15.96
C MET A 71 3.09 -12.36 -16.15
N LEU A 72 2.12 -12.24 -15.25
CA LEU A 72 1.09 -11.19 -15.30
C LEU A 72 1.69 -9.81 -15.06
N LEU A 73 2.60 -9.69 -14.09
CA LEU A 73 3.28 -8.45 -13.73
C LEU A 73 4.24 -7.96 -14.83
N ASP A 74 4.79 -8.88 -15.62
CA ASP A 74 5.62 -8.55 -16.78
C ASP A 74 4.82 -7.93 -17.96
N GLN A 75 3.49 -8.01 -17.94
CA GLN A 75 2.69 -7.50 -19.05
C GLN A 75 2.59 -5.96 -19.03
N PRO A 76 2.59 -5.32 -20.22
CA PRO A 76 2.46 -3.88 -20.30
C PRO A 76 1.10 -3.42 -19.78
N ASN A 77 1.07 -2.27 -19.09
CA ASN A 77 -0.15 -1.64 -18.56
C ASN A 77 -1.04 -2.57 -17.72
N PHE A 78 -0.45 -3.56 -17.05
CA PHE A 78 -1.17 -4.42 -16.13
C PHE A 78 -1.49 -3.67 -14.82
N GLU A 79 -2.74 -3.80 -14.35
CA GLU A 79 -3.20 -3.12 -13.14
C GLU A 79 -2.80 -3.93 -11.89
N CYS A 80 -1.98 -3.32 -11.02
CA CYS A 80 -1.45 -3.99 -9.82
C CYS A 80 -2.42 -3.99 -8.64
N ASP A 81 -3.32 -2.99 -8.53
CA ASP A 81 -4.20 -2.81 -7.38
C ASP A 81 -5.71 -2.90 -7.72
N PRO A 82 -6.18 -3.89 -8.51
CA PRO A 82 -7.60 -4.04 -8.76
C PRO A 82 -8.33 -4.42 -7.47
N ILE A 83 -9.54 -3.88 -7.26
CA ILE A 83 -10.34 -4.13 -6.05
C ILE A 83 -11.44 -5.13 -6.37
N ASN A 84 -11.47 -6.27 -5.66
CA ASN A 84 -12.49 -7.27 -5.90
C ASN A 84 -13.89 -6.83 -5.41
N ARG A 85 -14.93 -7.37 -6.05
CA ARG A 85 -16.32 -7.04 -5.69
C ARG A 85 -16.73 -7.62 -4.34
N ALA A 86 -16.25 -8.81 -3.98
CA ALA A 86 -16.69 -9.54 -2.79
C ALA A 86 -16.27 -8.82 -1.49
N GLU A 87 -14.97 -8.69 -1.25
CA GLU A 87 -14.40 -8.20 0.02
C GLU A 87 -13.83 -6.77 -0.08
N GLY A 88 -13.69 -6.24 -1.30
CA GLY A 88 -12.91 -5.03 -1.55
C GLY A 88 -11.41 -5.23 -1.36
N ASP A 89 -10.94 -6.47 -1.46
CA ASP A 89 -9.54 -6.83 -1.30
C ASP A 89 -8.76 -6.49 -2.58
N THR A 90 -7.51 -6.03 -2.43
CA THR A 90 -6.52 -6.00 -3.52
C THR A 90 -5.86 -7.38 -3.67
N PRO A 91 -5.13 -7.66 -4.75
CA PRO A 91 -4.40 -8.92 -4.90
C PRO A 91 -3.43 -9.16 -3.74
N LEU A 92 -2.80 -8.08 -3.24
CA LEU A 92 -1.92 -8.13 -2.07
C LEU A 92 -2.64 -8.61 -0.80
N HIS A 93 -3.91 -8.21 -0.57
CA HIS A 93 -4.71 -8.76 0.53
C HIS A 93 -4.93 -10.28 0.36
N SER A 94 -5.19 -10.72 -0.87
CA SER A 94 -5.44 -12.14 -1.18
C SER A 94 -4.19 -13.00 -0.96
N ALA A 95 -3.02 -12.51 -1.37
CA ALA A 95 -1.73 -13.16 -1.12
C ALA A 95 -1.45 -13.31 0.38
N ILE A 96 -1.67 -12.27 1.18
CA ILE A 96 -1.44 -12.32 2.63
C ILE A 96 -2.39 -13.32 3.32
N ARG A 97 -3.66 -13.35 2.91
CA ARG A 97 -4.62 -14.35 3.43
C ARG A 97 -4.19 -15.77 3.10
N TRP A 98 -3.69 -16.00 1.88
CA TRP A 98 -3.16 -17.29 1.47
C TRP A 98 -1.98 -17.69 2.37
N ILE A 99 -0.98 -16.83 2.54
CA ILE A 99 0.19 -17.10 3.40
C ILE A 99 -0.20 -17.40 4.85
N ASN A 100 -1.20 -16.68 5.37
CA ASN A 100 -1.71 -16.92 6.73
C ASN A 100 -2.41 -18.28 6.89
N SER A 101 -2.95 -18.83 5.79
CA SER A 101 -3.60 -20.15 5.79
C SER A 101 -2.62 -21.30 5.60
N GLU A 102 -1.43 -21.03 5.07
CA GLU A 102 -0.40 -22.03 4.80
C GLU A 102 0.44 -22.37 6.06
N PRO A 103 1.09 -23.55 6.08
CA PRO A 103 1.99 -23.93 7.16
C PRO A 103 3.19 -22.98 7.29
N PRO A 104 3.79 -22.86 8.49
CA PRO A 104 4.95 -22.00 8.71
C PRO A 104 6.14 -22.25 7.79
N ALA A 105 6.28 -23.46 7.24
CA ALA A 105 7.33 -23.82 6.29
C ALA A 105 7.23 -23.06 4.95
N GLN A 106 6.04 -22.62 4.54
CA GLN A 106 5.84 -21.87 3.30
C GLN A 106 5.96 -20.35 3.49
N ARG A 107 6.19 -19.86 4.72
CA ARG A 107 6.28 -18.42 5.00
C ARG A 107 7.35 -17.73 4.17
N GLU A 108 8.52 -18.35 4.01
CA GLU A 108 9.61 -17.78 3.20
C GLU A 108 9.19 -17.60 1.74
N PHE A 109 8.50 -18.59 1.17
CA PHE A 109 7.97 -18.50 -0.19
C PHE A 109 6.89 -17.42 -0.29
N GLY A 110 5.99 -17.34 0.70
CA GLY A 110 5.01 -16.28 0.80
C GLY A 110 5.62 -14.88 0.90
N ASN A 111 6.70 -14.74 1.67
CA ASN A 111 7.42 -13.49 1.82
C ASN A 111 8.03 -13.05 0.48
N ALA A 112 8.67 -13.98 -0.25
CA ALA A 112 9.22 -13.70 -1.58
C ALA A 112 8.13 -13.34 -2.60
N LEU A 113 6.97 -14.02 -2.55
CA LEU A 113 5.81 -13.67 -3.38
C LEU A 113 5.36 -12.22 -3.13
N VAL A 114 5.21 -11.85 -1.86
CA VAL A 114 4.80 -10.48 -1.48
C VAL A 114 5.88 -9.47 -1.84
N GLU A 115 7.17 -9.81 -1.71
CA GLU A 115 8.28 -8.97 -2.14
C GLU A 115 8.15 -8.59 -3.62
N MET A 116 8.00 -9.59 -4.50
CA MET A 116 7.81 -9.38 -5.93
C MET A 116 6.60 -8.51 -6.23
N MET A 117 5.46 -8.74 -5.55
CA MET A 117 4.25 -7.93 -5.75
C MET A 117 4.48 -6.46 -5.36
N LEU A 118 5.23 -6.20 -4.28
CA LEU A 118 5.55 -4.85 -3.83
C LEU A 118 6.55 -4.17 -4.78
N GLU A 119 7.56 -4.90 -5.25
CA GLU A 119 8.52 -4.41 -6.25
C GLU A 119 7.84 -4.03 -7.57
N ALA A 120 6.80 -4.78 -7.97
CA ALA A 120 5.96 -4.44 -9.11
C ALA A 120 4.99 -3.26 -8.87
N GLY A 121 5.01 -2.66 -7.68
CA GLY A 121 4.27 -1.45 -7.36
C GLY A 121 2.92 -1.66 -6.66
N SER A 122 2.62 -2.86 -6.13
CA SER A 122 1.39 -3.09 -5.37
C SER A 122 1.32 -2.20 -4.11
N SER A 123 0.17 -1.55 -3.89
CA SER A 123 0.01 -0.62 -2.79
C SER A 123 -0.34 -1.31 -1.46
N THR A 124 0.45 -1.01 -0.43
CA THR A 124 0.21 -1.45 0.96
C THR A 124 -0.84 -0.60 1.69
N ARG A 125 -1.30 0.48 1.07
CA ARG A 125 -2.13 1.51 1.73
C ARG A 125 -3.61 1.37 1.45
N VAL A 126 -3.98 0.61 0.43
CA VAL A 126 -5.39 0.38 0.06
C VAL A 126 -6.08 -0.36 1.20
N ARG A 127 -7.30 0.06 1.51
CA ARG A 127 -8.12 -0.55 2.56
C ARG A 127 -9.26 -1.32 1.92
N ASN A 128 -9.50 -2.52 2.43
CA ASN A 128 -10.65 -3.32 2.01
C ASN A 128 -11.97 -2.83 2.63
N LYS A 129 -13.08 -3.54 2.37
CA LYS A 129 -14.38 -3.18 2.97
C LYS A 129 -14.40 -3.27 4.49
N ALA A 130 -13.54 -4.10 5.08
CA ALA A 130 -13.34 -4.16 6.53
C ALA A 130 -12.46 -3.01 7.06
N LYS A 131 -12.03 -2.08 6.20
CA LYS A 131 -11.13 -0.95 6.49
C LYS A 131 -9.72 -1.37 6.92
N LEU A 132 -9.35 -2.61 6.66
CA LEU A 132 -8.05 -3.17 6.98
C LEU A 132 -7.10 -2.97 5.80
N THR A 133 -5.84 -2.69 6.09
CA THR A 133 -4.76 -2.68 5.09
C THR A 133 -4.13 -4.08 4.99
N PRO A 134 -3.39 -4.40 3.90
CA PRO A 134 -2.65 -5.65 3.77
C PRO A 134 -1.74 -5.91 4.99
N TYR A 135 -1.03 -4.88 5.45
CA TYR A 135 -0.16 -4.97 6.63
C TYR A 135 -0.91 -5.41 7.91
N GLN A 136 -2.15 -4.95 8.08
CA GLN A 136 -2.98 -5.30 9.25
C GLN A 136 -3.49 -6.74 9.21
N LEU A 137 -3.55 -7.36 8.02
CA LEU A 137 -3.94 -8.76 7.87
C LEU A 137 -2.80 -9.75 8.14
N VAL A 138 -1.55 -9.32 8.15
CA VAL A 138 -0.39 -10.21 8.36
C VAL A 138 -0.43 -10.86 9.74
N ASP A 139 -0.26 -12.19 9.81
CA ASP A 139 -0.12 -12.92 11.06
C ASP A 139 1.01 -12.31 11.92
N PRO A 140 0.75 -11.89 13.17
CA PRO A 140 1.77 -11.38 14.09
C PRO A 140 2.96 -12.33 14.29
N ARG A 141 2.78 -13.64 14.07
CA ARG A 141 3.83 -14.65 14.18
C ARG A 141 4.78 -14.69 12.97
N ASN A 142 4.44 -14.03 11.87
CA ASN A 142 5.31 -13.87 10.71
C ASN A 142 5.97 -12.48 10.78
N SER A 143 7.02 -12.35 11.59
CA SER A 143 7.78 -11.10 11.71
C SER A 143 8.45 -10.71 10.40
N GLY A 144 8.94 -11.68 9.63
CA GLY A 144 9.61 -11.45 8.35
C GLY A 144 8.72 -10.70 7.36
N LEU A 145 7.47 -11.11 7.18
CA LEU A 145 6.53 -10.42 6.28
C LEU A 145 6.21 -8.99 6.75
N ARG A 146 6.10 -8.78 8.07
CA ARG A 146 5.83 -7.46 8.62
C ARG A 146 7.00 -6.51 8.41
N GLU A 147 8.21 -6.99 8.65
CA GLU A 147 9.46 -6.24 8.44
C GLU A 147 9.63 -5.90 6.95
N LEU A 148 9.31 -6.83 6.06
CA LEU A 148 9.36 -6.64 4.61
C LEU A 148 8.44 -5.50 4.15
N ILE A 149 7.17 -5.55 4.55
CA ILE A 149 6.19 -4.51 4.20
C ILE A 149 6.59 -3.15 4.80
N GLN A 150 7.05 -3.12 6.04
CA GLN A 150 7.52 -1.87 6.68
C GLN A 150 8.74 -1.28 5.97
N LYS A 151 9.71 -2.12 5.58
CA LYS A 151 10.89 -1.70 4.83
C LYS A 151 10.51 -1.14 3.46
N HIS A 152 9.55 -1.77 2.80
CA HIS A 152 9.02 -1.26 1.54
C HIS A 152 8.36 0.11 1.72
N GLU A 153 7.47 0.27 2.71
CA GLU A 153 6.82 1.56 3.00
C GLU A 153 7.81 2.68 3.31
N TYR A 154 8.86 2.38 4.08
CA TYR A 154 9.94 3.33 4.37
C TYR A 154 10.69 3.75 3.10
N THR A 155 11.02 2.78 2.25
CA THR A 155 11.67 3.04 0.95
C THR A 155 10.78 3.90 0.06
N SER A 156 9.49 3.59 -0.06
CA SER A 156 8.55 4.36 -0.88
C SER A 156 8.35 5.79 -0.38
N LEU A 157 8.40 6.03 0.94
CA LEU A 157 8.31 7.37 1.52
C LEU A 157 9.56 8.21 1.22
N ASN A 158 10.75 7.61 1.32
CA ASN A 158 12.01 8.31 1.13
C ASN A 158 12.37 8.52 -0.34
N ALA A 159 11.82 7.72 -1.25
CA ALA A 159 12.00 7.91 -2.69
C ALA A 159 11.53 9.29 -3.17
N GLY A 160 10.63 9.96 -2.43
CA GLY A 160 10.14 11.31 -2.74
C GLY A 160 10.93 12.47 -2.12
N ASP A 161 11.94 12.22 -1.28
CA ASP A 161 12.68 13.25 -0.50
C ASP A 161 14.16 13.38 -0.90
N PHE A 162 14.58 12.79 -2.02
CA PHE A 162 15.90 13.03 -2.58
C PHE A 162 15.91 14.36 -3.35
N VAL A 163 16.36 15.42 -2.69
CA VAL A 163 16.84 16.63 -3.36
C VAL A 163 18.28 16.36 -3.79
N ASP A 164 18.57 16.37 -5.09
CA ASP A 164 19.94 16.30 -5.59
C ASP A 164 20.76 17.44 -4.98
N ALA A 165 21.84 17.12 -4.27
CA ALA A 165 22.72 18.10 -3.63
C ALA A 165 23.38 19.06 -4.65
N ASP A 166 23.29 18.75 -5.95
CA ASP A 166 23.79 19.56 -7.07
C ASP A 166 22.79 20.65 -7.53
N GLU A 167 21.53 20.67 -7.06
CA GLU A 167 20.58 21.76 -7.35
C GLU A 167 20.63 22.92 -6.34
N ILE A 168 21.50 22.86 -5.33
CA ILE A 168 21.74 23.99 -4.42
C ILE A 168 22.60 25.03 -5.16
N LYS A 169 21.95 25.91 -5.92
CA LYS A 169 22.58 27.14 -6.40
C LYS A 169 23.03 27.96 -5.18
N PRO A 170 24.32 28.29 -5.03
CA PRO A 170 24.74 29.19 -3.97
C PRO A 170 24.04 30.53 -4.17
N ALA A 171 23.25 30.94 -3.16
CA ALA A 171 22.62 32.24 -3.13
C ALA A 171 23.71 33.31 -3.35
N LYS A 172 23.61 34.04 -4.47
CA LYS A 172 24.50 35.17 -4.73
C LYS A 172 24.31 36.19 -3.62
N GLN A 173 25.38 36.38 -2.88
CA GLN A 173 25.59 37.45 -1.93
C GLN A 173 25.40 38.78 -2.66
N GLN A 174 24.28 39.46 -2.40
CA GLN A 174 24.07 40.83 -2.86
C GLN A 174 24.43 41.78 -1.72
N ASP A 175 25.33 42.68 -2.08
CA ASP A 175 26.06 43.61 -1.23
C ASP A 175 25.15 44.63 -0.53
N LYS A 176 25.66 45.15 0.58
CA LYS A 176 25.01 46.09 1.50
C LYS A 176 24.68 47.43 0.82
N ASP A 177 23.45 47.91 1.00
CA ASP A 177 23.21 49.36 1.03
C ASP A 177 22.59 49.78 2.37
N LYS A 178 23.13 50.86 2.92
CA LYS A 178 22.89 51.37 4.26
C LYS A 178 21.70 52.33 4.27
N GLY A 179 20.77 52.07 5.17
CA GLY A 179 20.16 53.11 6.00
C GLY A 179 18.74 53.52 5.63
N LYS A 180 17.80 53.16 6.50
CA LYS A 180 17.06 54.10 7.36
C LYS A 180 16.19 53.32 8.34
N ASN A 181 16.45 53.54 9.62
CA ASN A 181 15.67 53.03 10.73
C ASN A 181 14.31 53.76 10.74
N ALA A 182 13.21 53.02 10.73
CA ALA A 182 11.89 53.55 11.06
C ALA A 182 11.11 52.52 11.87
N PHE A 183 11.25 52.70 13.18
CA PHE A 183 10.42 52.23 14.27
C PHE A 183 8.93 52.46 13.93
N VAL A 184 8.08 51.44 14.04
CA VAL A 184 6.63 51.59 13.91
C VAL A 184 6.01 51.16 15.23
N ASP A 185 5.57 52.16 15.99
CA ASP A 185 4.87 52.00 17.26
C ASP A 185 3.48 52.67 17.14
N ALA A 186 2.49 51.93 17.65
CA ALA A 186 1.15 52.28 18.14
C ALA A 186 0.25 53.36 17.46
N ARG A 187 -0.88 52.89 16.89
CA ARG A 187 -2.33 53.13 17.22
C ARG A 187 -2.84 54.59 17.45
N PRO A 188 -4.17 54.92 17.56
CA PRO A 188 -5.39 54.09 17.63
C PRO A 188 -6.58 54.58 16.76
N ASP A 189 -7.64 53.79 16.64
CA ASP A 189 -9.02 54.34 16.64
C ASP A 189 -9.99 53.28 17.22
N ALA A 190 -10.98 53.76 17.95
CA ALA A 190 -11.64 53.11 19.08
C ALA A 190 -13.15 52.85 18.89
N GLY A 191 -13.69 51.93 19.70
CA GLY A 191 -15.13 51.73 19.99
C GLY A 191 -15.52 50.25 20.00
N SER A 192 -15.30 49.51 21.11
CA SER A 192 -16.22 49.27 22.26
C SER A 192 -17.22 48.12 21.99
N GLU A 193 -17.50 47.09 22.81
CA GLU A 193 -17.17 46.65 24.18
C GLU A 193 -17.74 45.19 24.32
N ASP A 194 -17.40 44.50 25.42
CA ASP A 194 -17.93 43.22 25.99
C ASP A 194 -17.35 41.89 25.42
N ASP A 195 -16.40 41.21 26.10
CA ASP A 195 -16.42 40.39 27.34
C ASP A 195 -16.74 38.89 27.10
N ASP A 196 -15.75 38.01 27.38
CA ASP A 196 -15.87 36.79 28.21
C ASP A 196 -14.69 35.80 28.00
N ASP A 197 -13.82 35.85 29.01
CA ASP A 197 -12.80 34.94 29.52
C ASP A 197 -12.75 33.47 29.04
N ALA A 198 -11.58 33.07 28.52
CA ALA A 198 -11.08 31.71 28.61
C ALA A 198 -9.72 31.70 29.33
N GLU A 199 -9.77 31.73 30.67
CA GLU A 199 -8.63 31.48 31.54
C GLU A 199 -8.17 30.01 31.38
N PHE A 200 -7.13 29.78 30.58
CA PHE A 200 -6.35 28.54 30.63
C PHE A 200 -5.46 28.56 31.88
N SER A 201 -6.08 28.29 33.02
CA SER A 201 -5.45 28.07 34.33
C SER A 201 -5.12 26.60 34.50
N GLY A 202 -3.84 26.28 34.62
CA GLY A 202 -3.33 24.92 34.82
C GLY A 202 -1.83 24.96 35.12
N SER A 203 -1.47 25.64 36.21
CA SER A 203 -0.12 25.70 36.75
C SER A 203 0.39 24.31 37.17
N ASP A 204 1.35 23.81 36.42
CA ASP A 204 2.09 22.54 36.54
C ASP A 204 3.07 22.50 37.75
N ASP A 205 2.64 22.97 38.92
CA ASP A 205 3.47 22.98 40.15
C ASP A 205 2.96 22.01 41.23
N GLU A 206 1.66 21.73 41.31
CA GLU A 206 1.11 20.79 42.31
C GLU A 206 1.35 19.30 41.94
N GLU A 207 1.26 18.92 40.66
CA GLU A 207 1.56 17.55 40.21
C GLU A 207 3.04 17.19 40.40
N ARG A 208 3.95 18.16 40.23
CA ARG A 208 5.38 17.97 40.46
C ARG A 208 5.70 17.70 41.93
N ALA A 209 5.04 18.40 42.85
CA ALA A 209 5.19 18.19 44.29
C ALA A 209 4.67 16.82 44.75
N GLU A 210 3.65 16.27 44.10
CA GLU A 210 3.13 14.94 44.39
C GLU A 210 4.03 13.82 43.84
N PHE A 211 4.62 14.02 42.65
CA PHE A 211 5.60 13.11 42.07
C PHE A 211 6.88 13.00 42.92
N GLU A 212 7.37 14.10 43.49
CA GLU A 212 8.58 14.07 44.33
C GLU A 212 8.36 13.36 45.68
N ARG A 213 7.16 13.50 46.28
CA ARG A 213 6.80 12.80 47.53
C ARG A 213 6.73 11.29 47.33
N THR A 214 6.14 10.82 46.23
CA THR A 214 6.05 9.38 45.93
C THR A 214 7.42 8.77 45.62
N LYS A 215 8.31 9.52 44.96
CA LYS A 215 9.69 9.09 44.67
C LYS A 215 10.55 8.97 45.93
N ALA A 216 10.39 9.88 46.90
CA ALA A 216 11.11 9.82 48.17
C ALA A 216 10.69 8.60 49.02
N ALA A 217 9.40 8.25 49.05
CA ALA A 217 8.90 7.11 49.82
C ALA A 217 9.39 5.75 49.28
N LYS A 218 9.67 5.64 47.97
CA LYS A 218 10.17 4.41 47.34
C LYS A 218 11.68 4.18 47.52
N LYS A 219 12.44 5.20 47.93
CA LYS A 219 13.91 5.12 48.06
C LYS A 219 14.40 4.76 49.46
N GLY A 220 13.48 4.54 50.40
CA GLY A 220 13.76 4.26 51.81
C GLY A 220 13.28 2.90 52.32
N ARG A 221 13.10 1.90 51.44
CA ARG A 221 12.72 0.53 51.83
C ARG A 221 13.70 -0.50 51.29
#